data_AF-A0A0F2L9X0-F1
#
_entry.id   AF-A0A0F2L9X0-F1
#
_cell.length_a   1.000
_cell.length_b   1.000
_cell.length_c   1.000
_cell.angle_alpha   90.00
_cell.angle_beta   90.00
_cell.angle_gamma   90.00
#
_symmetry.space_group_name_H-M   'P 1'
#
loop_
_entity.id
_entity.type
_entity.pdbx_description
1 polymer ?
#
loop_
_entity_poly.entity_id
_entity_poly.type
_entity_poly.pdbx_seq_one_letter_code
_entity_poly.pdbx_strand_id
1 'polypeptide(L)' 'MGDRKLGTVVCPNCKRPVKPKECGRRALSKRYVVVTYCCPRCGAELLTEHLEVAT' A
#
# COMPACT_ATOMS: atom_id res chain seq x y z
N MET A 1 -4.18 5.70 -14.42
CA MET A 1 -4.00 5.09 -13.08
C MET A 1 -2.52 4.84 -12.90
N GLY A 2 -1.84 5.67 -12.10
CA GLY A 2 -0.38 5.59 -11.97
C GLY A 2 0.02 4.33 -11.20
N ASP A 3 0.63 3.37 -11.89
CA ASP A 3 1.46 2.32 -11.30
C ASP A 3 2.61 2.98 -10.52
N ARG A 4 2.34 3.46 -9.29
CA ARG A 4 3.39 3.87 -8.38
C ARG A 4 4.19 2.61 -8.08
N LYS A 5 5.42 2.56 -8.61
CA LYS A 5 6.37 1.48 -8.35
C LYS A 5 6.76 1.51 -6.88
N LEU A 6 5.95 0.87 -6.03
CA LEU A 6 6.38 0.51 -4.68
C LEU A 6 7.63 -0.34 -4.81
N GLY A 7 8.70 0.11 -4.17
CA GLY A 7 9.93 -0.64 -4.08
C GLY A 7 9.70 -1.98 -3.37
N THR A 8 10.60 -2.92 -3.61
CA THR A 8 10.62 -4.17 -2.87
C THR A 8 10.92 -3.88 -1.41
N VAL A 9 10.09 -4.38 -0.49
CA VAL A 9 10.28 -4.24 0.97
C VAL A 9 10.42 -5.62 1.60
N VAL A 10 11.15 -5.72 2.71
CA VAL A 10 11.24 -6.97 3.46
C VAL A 10 10.00 -7.10 4.35
N CYS A 11 9.18 -8.13 4.10
CA CYS A 11 8.03 -8.41 4.95
C CYS A 11 8.53 -8.85 6.35
N PRO A 12 8.07 -8.22 7.45
CA PRO A 12 8.50 -8.59 8.80
C PRO A 12 8.08 -10.02 9.18
N ASN A 13 6.93 -10.48 8.68
CA ASN A 13 6.42 -11.82 8.95
C ASN A 13 7.10 -12.90 8.09
N CYS A 14 7.29 -12.65 6.79
CA CYS A 14 7.89 -13.63 5.90
C CYS A 14 9.42 -13.62 5.91
N LYS A 15 10.03 -12.56 6.46
CA LYS A 15 11.48 -12.27 6.40
C LYS A 15 12.04 -12.35 4.97
N ARG A 16 11.23 -11.96 3.98
CA ARG A 16 11.54 -12.05 2.55
C ARG A 16 11.24 -10.74 1.84
N PRO A 17 12.04 -10.38 0.82
CA PRO A 17 11.73 -9.27 -0.06
C PRO A 17 10.44 -9.57 -0.84
N VAL A 18 9.47 -8.68 -0.74
CA VAL A 18 8.18 -8.75 -1.44
C VAL A 18 7.84 -7.39 -2.04
N LYS A 19 7.09 -7.41 -3.14
CA LYS A 19 6.48 -6.20 -3.68
C LYS A 19 5.13 -6.00 -2.98
N PRO A 20 4.94 -4.91 -2.21
CA PRO A 20 3.66 -4.64 -1.57
C PRO A 20 2.54 -4.54 -2.61
N LYS A 21 1.37 -5.07 -2.28
CA LYS A 21 0.17 -4.98 -3.12
C LYS A 21 -0.89 -4.18 -2.38
N GLU A 22 -1.64 -3.34 -3.11
CA GLU A 22 -2.78 -2.62 -2.54
C GLU A 22 -3.78 -3.65 -1.98
N CYS A 23 -4.06 -3.56 -0.69
CA CYS A 23 -5.01 -4.41 0.02
C CYS A 23 -6.16 -3.60 0.64
N GLY A 24 -5.98 -2.29 0.79
CA GLY A 24 -7.01 -1.39 1.28
C GLY A 24 -6.90 -0.04 0.61
N ARG A 25 -8.05 0.54 0.26
CA ARG A 25 -8.15 1.93 -0.16
C ARG A 25 -9.38 2.54 0.50
N ARG A 26 -9.18 3.59 1.30
CA ARG A 26 -10.23 4.26 2.07
C ARG A 26 -10.23 5.74 1.76
N ALA A 27 -11.37 6.30 1.38
CA ALA A 27 -11.52 7.74 1.29
C ALA A 27 -11.58 8.34 2.71
N LEU A 28 -10.69 9.28 3.02
CA LEU A 28 -10.77 10.09 4.24
C LEU A 28 -11.63 11.33 4.04
N SER A 29 -11.59 11.94 2.85
CA SER A 29 -12.28 13.18 2.52
C SER A 29 -12.43 13.31 1.01
N LYS A 30 -13.16 14.34 0.53
CA LYS A 30 -13.37 14.59 -0.90
C LYS A 30 -12.06 14.65 -1.73
N ARG A 31 -10.94 15.01 -1.09
CA ARG A 31 -9.62 15.15 -1.73
C ARG A 31 -8.56 14.18 -1.21
N TYR A 32 -8.87 13.33 -0.23
CA TYR A 32 -7.84 12.49 0.39
C TYR A 32 -8.29 11.03 0.45
N VAL A 33 -7.40 10.13 0.03
CA VAL A 33 -7.55 8.69 0.19
C VAL A 33 -6.34 8.13 0.92
N VAL A 34 -6.60 7.17 1.79
CA VAL A 34 -5.57 6.34 2.41
C VAL A 34 -5.49 5.04 1.64
N VAL A 35 -4.28 4.67 1.26
CA VAL A 35 -3.99 3.41 0.58
C VAL A 35 -3.11 2.57 1.49
N THR A 36 -3.57 1.37 1.81
CA THR A 36 -2.83 0.37 2.56
C THR A 36 -2.28 -0.67 1.61
N TYR A 37 -1.00 -0.96 1.75
CA TYR A 37 -0.29 -1.99 1.02
C TYR A 37 0.12 -3.12 1.95
N CYS A 38 -0.20 -4.35 1.54
CA CYS A 38 0.06 -5.55 2.30
C CYS A 38 1.05 -6.47 1.59
N CYS A 39 1.62 -7.39 2.36
CA CYS A 39 2.39 -8.50 1.86
C CYS A 39 1.47 -9.45 1.07
N PRO A 40 1.75 -9.74 -0.20
CA PRO A 40 0.91 -10.61 -1.01
C PRO A 40 0.92 -12.08 -0.57
N ARG A 41 1.83 -12.47 0.34
CA ARG A 41 1.97 -13.86 0.82
C ARG A 41 1.22 -14.12 2.12
N CYS A 42 1.26 -13.20 3.07
CA CYS A 42 0.71 -13.39 4.42
C CYS A 42 -0.34 -12.34 4.82
N GLY A 43 -0.58 -11.34 3.98
CA GLY A 43 -1.56 -10.28 4.27
C GLY A 43 -1.09 -9.24 5.29
N ALA A 44 0.13 -9.34 5.82
CA ALA A 44 0.66 -8.36 6.75
C ALA A 44 0.69 -6.96 6.13
N GLU A 45 0.20 -5.95 6.86
CA GLU A 45 0.28 -4.55 6.44
C GLU A 45 1.75 -4.11 6.44
N LEU A 46 2.19 -3.51 5.33
CA LEU A 46 3.57 -3.11 5.12
C LEU A 46 3.72 -1.59 5.05
N LEU A 47 2.78 -0.92 4.37
CA LEU A 47 2.83 0.52 4.13
C LEU A 47 1.42 1.09 4.12
N THR A 48 1.30 2.33 4.58
CA THR A 48 0.07 3.11 4.48
C THR A 48 0.43 4.50 3.96
N GLU A 49 -0.17 4.90 2.83
CA GLU A 49 0.07 6.19 2.19
C GLU A 49 -1.20 7.04 2.23
N HIS A 50 -1.04 8.32 2.55
CA HIS A 50 -2.08 9.33 2.39
C HIS A 50 -1.88 10.01 1.03
N LEU A 51 -2.84 9.82 0.13
CA LEU A 51 -2.81 10.38 -1.22
C LEU A 51 -3.85 11.51 -1.33
N GLU A 52 -3.40 12.66 -1.82
CA GLU A 52 -4.30 13.68 -2.31
C GLU A 52 -4.80 13.27 -3.70
N VAL A 53 -6.11 13.15 -3.85
CA VAL A 53 -6.77 12.95 -5.13
C VAL A 53 -7.00 14.33 -5.71
N ALA A 54 -6.16 14.70 -6.69
CA ALA A 54 -6.44 15.85 -7.54
C ALA A 54 -7.72 15.54 -8.33
N THR A 55 -8.85 16.06 -7.87
CA THR A 55 -10.11 16.14 -8.63
C THR A 55 -9.93 16.97 -9.88
#